data_AF-A0A7S2ID12-F1
#
_entry.id   AF-A0A7S2ID12-F1
#
_cell.length_a   1.000
_cell.length_b   1.000
_cell.length_c   1.000
_cell.angle_alpha   90.00
_cell.angle_beta   90.00
_cell.angle_gamma   90.00
#
_symmetry.space_group_name_H-M   'P 1'
#
loop_
_entity.id
_entity.type
_entity.pdbx_description
1 polymer ?
#
loop_
_entity_poly.entity_id
_entity_poly.type
_entity_poly.pdbx_seq_one_letter_code
_entity_poly.pdbx_strand_id
1 'polypeptide(L)'
;MARREEAKAIHATFNLAQSDHLAVVEAHRKWEEVARTQGKSAARNFCDKHFLSERTLQGMSDMASQFWDQLAGQGLLPRLRDLPSEEREAARHAANRNSDNIEMLKAVLCAGLFPNVLKVTNATGKAGLQLHQHKQKVEIHPSSFNRGVQRIDAGWLVYHEKVATGKIYVHDVTAVTSLDLFLFGAEPQVLHAQHRVIVDNWIEMRISPRTAVLFKALRRQLFVLMAERIEVEARTRGDERSPRSLTSMITGMSSAQPGGVGWPPPMETREQAQAALLTALTWLIGKGVDLQADELPAESKKRPAPMRR
;
A
#
# COMPACT_ATOMS: atom_id res chain seq x y z
N MET A 1 20.28 -11.12 -28.58
CA MET A 1 20.79 -10.24 -27.50
C MET A 1 20.21 -8.84 -27.57
N ALA A 2 20.34 -8.12 -28.70
CA ALA A 2 19.83 -6.73 -28.85
C ALA A 2 18.34 -6.56 -28.47
N ARG A 3 17.44 -7.35 -29.07
CA ARG A 3 15.98 -7.28 -28.80
C ARG A 3 15.59 -7.58 -27.34
N ARG A 4 16.41 -8.34 -26.61
CA ARG A 4 16.17 -8.66 -25.19
C ARG A 4 16.56 -7.50 -24.28
N GLU A 5 17.67 -6.83 -24.58
CA GLU A 5 18.10 -5.64 -23.83
C GLU A 5 17.19 -4.44 -24.13
N GLU A 6 16.72 -4.30 -25.37
CA GLU A 6 15.68 -3.35 -25.74
C GLU A 6 14.39 -3.57 -24.95
N ALA A 7 13.88 -4.81 -24.91
CA ALA A 7 12.69 -5.14 -24.13
C ALA A 7 12.85 -4.80 -22.64
N LYS A 8 14.01 -5.13 -22.04
CA LYS A 8 14.31 -4.76 -20.64
C LYS A 8 14.34 -3.25 -20.44
N ALA A 9 14.95 -2.50 -21.36
CA ALA A 9 15.01 -1.04 -21.27
C ALA A 9 13.61 -0.42 -21.32
N ILE A 10 12.74 -0.94 -22.19
CA ILE A 10 11.34 -0.50 -22.26
C ILE A 10 10.60 -0.90 -20.99
N HIS A 11 10.74 -2.13 -20.51
CA HIS A 11 10.02 -2.56 -19.31
C HIS A 11 10.47 -1.81 -18.04
N ALA A 12 11.74 -1.40 -17.97
CA ALA A 12 12.24 -0.56 -16.88
C ALA A 12 11.51 0.79 -16.78
N THR A 13 10.92 1.29 -17.88
CA THR A 13 10.10 2.52 -17.85
C THR A 13 8.80 2.38 -17.06
N PHE A 14 8.35 1.15 -16.79
CA PHE A 14 7.20 0.88 -15.93
C PHE A 14 7.58 0.80 -14.45
N ASN A 15 8.87 0.65 -14.10
CA ASN A 15 9.26 0.47 -12.70
C ASN A 15 9.05 1.76 -11.89
N LEU A 16 7.97 1.75 -11.10
CA LEU A 16 7.63 2.81 -10.17
C LEU A 16 8.06 2.41 -8.75
N ALA A 17 8.81 3.30 -8.10
CA ALA A 17 9.12 3.23 -6.67
C ALA A 17 9.80 1.91 -6.21
N GLN A 18 10.68 1.36 -7.05
CA GLN A 18 11.47 0.14 -6.78
C GLN A 18 10.59 -1.09 -6.50
N SER A 19 9.66 -1.37 -7.41
CA SER A 19 8.63 -2.39 -7.23
C SER A 19 8.30 -3.10 -8.53
N ASP A 20 8.65 -4.39 -8.61
CA ASP A 20 8.32 -5.21 -9.78
C ASP A 20 6.82 -5.41 -9.93
N HIS A 21 6.12 -5.65 -8.82
CA HIS A 21 4.67 -5.81 -8.80
C HIS A 21 3.95 -4.55 -9.31
N LEU A 22 4.38 -3.36 -8.88
CA LEU A 22 3.77 -2.11 -9.35
C LEU A 22 4.13 -1.82 -10.81
N ALA A 23 5.29 -2.25 -11.28
CA ALA A 23 5.64 -2.12 -12.70
C ALA A 23 4.70 -2.92 -13.60
N VAL A 24 4.32 -4.13 -13.18
CA VAL A 24 3.33 -4.96 -13.89
C VAL A 24 1.95 -4.30 -13.88
N VAL A 25 1.53 -3.75 -12.74
CA VAL A 25 0.26 -2.99 -12.63
C VAL A 25 0.27 -1.77 -13.53
N GLU A 26 1.37 -1.02 -13.59
CA GLU A 26 1.50 0.16 -14.43
C GLU A 26 1.44 -0.17 -15.93
N ALA A 27 2.10 -1.26 -16.35
CA ALA A 27 2.03 -1.74 -17.72
C ALA A 27 0.59 -2.12 -18.12
N HIS A 28 -0.13 -2.79 -17.21
CA HIS A 28 -1.53 -3.16 -17.40
C HIS A 28 -2.46 -1.93 -17.46
N ARG A 29 -2.31 -0.97 -16.54
CA ARG A 29 -3.08 0.29 -16.53
C ARG A 29 -2.94 1.07 -17.83
N LYS A 30 -1.70 1.23 -18.32
CA LYS A 30 -1.44 1.93 -19.60
C LYS A 30 -2.07 1.23 -20.79
N TRP A 31 -1.99 -0.10 -20.84
CA TRP A 31 -2.64 -0.88 -21.89
C TRP A 31 -4.16 -0.74 -21.85
N GLU A 32 -4.76 -0.82 -20.66
CA GLU A 32 -6.21 -0.67 -20.47
C GLU A 32 -6.69 0.73 -20.85
N GLU A 33 -5.94 1.77 -20.51
CA GLU A 33 -6.23 3.15 -20.90
C GLU A 33 -6.20 3.32 -22.43
N VAL A 34 -5.17 2.80 -23.12
CA VAL A 34 -5.08 2.83 -24.58
C VAL A 34 -6.25 2.05 -25.20
N ALA A 35 -6.59 0.88 -24.67
CA ALA A 35 -7.72 0.09 -25.14
C ALA A 35 -9.05 0.85 -25.02
N ARG A 36 -9.26 1.55 -23.89
CA ARG A 36 -10.47 2.33 -23.61
C ARG A 36 -10.58 3.59 -24.46
N THR A 37 -9.48 4.31 -24.67
CA THR A 37 -9.49 5.64 -25.32
C THR A 37 -9.25 5.59 -26.83
N GLN A 38 -8.44 4.65 -27.32
CA GLN A 38 -7.99 4.55 -28.70
C GLN A 38 -8.42 3.24 -29.39
N GLY A 39 -9.02 2.32 -28.65
CA GLY A 39 -9.57 1.06 -29.15
C GLY A 39 -8.57 -0.10 -29.25
N LYS A 40 -9.09 -1.28 -29.60
CA LYS A 40 -8.34 -2.55 -29.56
C LYS A 40 -7.12 -2.59 -30.48
N SER A 41 -7.19 -1.97 -31.65
CA SER A 41 -6.05 -1.93 -32.59
C SER A 41 -4.86 -1.16 -32.00
N ALA A 42 -5.12 -0.02 -31.36
CA ALA A 42 -4.09 0.76 -30.67
C ALA A 42 -3.51 -0.01 -29.48
N ALA A 43 -4.34 -0.74 -28.73
CA ALA A 43 -3.90 -1.57 -27.60
C ALA A 43 -2.98 -2.73 -28.04
N ARG A 44 -3.26 -3.34 -29.20
CA ARG A 44 -2.37 -4.34 -29.80
C ARG A 44 -1.03 -3.73 -30.22
N ASN A 45 -1.08 -2.58 -30.89
CA ASN A 45 0.14 -1.85 -31.26
C ASN A 45 0.96 -1.43 -30.03
N PHE A 46 0.31 -1.10 -28.92
CA PHE A 46 0.98 -0.85 -27.64
C PHE A 46 1.70 -2.10 -27.14
N CYS A 47 1.04 -3.27 -27.15
CA CYS A 47 1.68 -4.53 -26.76
C CYS A 47 2.91 -4.85 -27.61
N ASP A 48 2.82 -4.68 -28.92
CA ASP A 48 3.94 -4.92 -29.85
C ASP A 48 5.13 -4.00 -29.58
N LYS A 49 4.86 -2.70 -29.34
CA LYS A 49 5.89 -1.70 -29.00
C LYS A 49 6.56 -1.96 -27.66
N HIS A 50 5.82 -2.48 -26.68
CA HIS A 50 6.29 -2.68 -25.32
C HIS A 50 6.70 -4.13 -25.02
N PHE A 51 6.76 -5.01 -26.02
CA PHE A 51 7.07 -6.43 -25.83
C PHE A 51 6.16 -7.12 -24.80
N LEU A 52 4.87 -6.79 -24.81
CA LEU A 52 3.85 -7.34 -23.93
C LEU A 52 2.95 -8.33 -24.68
N SER A 53 2.33 -9.24 -23.95
CA SER A 53 1.35 -10.19 -24.49
C SER A 53 -0.07 -9.66 -24.22
N GLU A 54 -0.80 -9.28 -25.28
CA GLU A 54 -2.21 -8.85 -25.18
C GLU A 54 -3.06 -9.93 -24.48
N ARG A 55 -2.81 -11.21 -24.79
CA ARG A 55 -3.48 -12.34 -24.14
C ARG A 55 -3.23 -12.40 -22.64
N THR A 56 -2.01 -12.11 -22.21
CA THR A 56 -1.63 -12.12 -20.78
C THR A 56 -2.29 -10.96 -20.06
N LEU A 57 -2.27 -9.75 -20.63
CA LEU A 57 -2.90 -8.57 -20.04
C LEU A 57 -4.43 -8.73 -19.94
N GLN A 58 -5.06 -9.28 -20.98
CA GLN A 58 -6.49 -9.61 -20.92
C GLN A 58 -6.78 -10.65 -19.83
N GLY A 59 -5.96 -11.70 -19.73
CA GLY A 59 -6.09 -12.71 -18.66
C GLY A 59 -5.94 -12.10 -17.26
N MET A 60 -5.09 -11.08 -17.09
CA MET A 60 -5.01 -10.33 -15.83
C MET A 60 -6.30 -9.58 -15.51
N SER A 61 -6.91 -8.89 -16.49
CA SER A 61 -8.22 -8.23 -16.31
C SER A 61 -9.34 -9.23 -15.95
N ASP A 62 -9.32 -10.40 -16.57
CA ASP A 62 -10.30 -11.45 -16.32
C ASP A 62 -10.14 -12.00 -14.89
N MET A 63 -8.90 -12.27 -14.45
CA MET A 63 -8.61 -12.69 -13.06
C MET A 63 -8.96 -11.60 -12.05
N ALA A 64 -8.67 -10.33 -12.32
CA ALA A 64 -9.04 -9.23 -11.45
C ALA A 64 -10.56 -9.13 -11.28
N SER A 65 -11.33 -9.37 -12.34
CA SER A 65 -12.78 -9.43 -12.29
C SER A 65 -13.28 -10.61 -11.46
N GLN A 66 -12.64 -11.78 -11.57
CA GLN A 66 -12.97 -12.93 -10.73
C GLN A 66 -12.68 -12.67 -9.24
N PHE A 67 -11.55 -12.03 -8.91
CA PHE A 67 -11.25 -11.63 -7.53
C PHE A 67 -12.25 -10.61 -7.00
N TRP A 68 -12.68 -9.66 -7.83
CA TRP A 68 -13.76 -8.75 -7.47
C TRP A 68 -15.04 -9.51 -7.11
N ASP A 69 -15.48 -10.43 -7.97
CA ASP A 69 -16.69 -11.21 -7.75
C ASP A 69 -16.60 -12.09 -6.50
N GLN A 70 -15.41 -12.62 -6.19
CA GLN A 70 -15.17 -13.36 -4.94
C GLN A 70 -15.32 -12.47 -3.71
N LEU A 71 -14.71 -11.29 -3.71
CA LEU A 71 -14.83 -10.31 -2.63
C LEU A 71 -16.27 -9.79 -2.50
N ALA A 72 -16.97 -9.62 -3.61
CA ALA A 72 -18.38 -9.24 -3.62
C ALA A 72 -19.30 -10.38 -3.13
N GLY A 73 -18.93 -11.62 -3.40
CA GLY A 73 -19.57 -12.80 -2.82
C GLY A 73 -19.42 -12.88 -1.29
N GLN A 74 -18.34 -12.29 -0.75
CA GLN A 74 -18.07 -12.15 0.67
C GLN A 74 -18.66 -10.87 1.30
N GLY A 75 -19.38 -10.03 0.54
CA GLY A 75 -19.94 -8.76 1.01
C GLY A 75 -18.91 -7.64 1.20
N LEU A 76 -17.64 -7.88 0.92
CA LEU A 76 -16.58 -6.88 1.05
C LEU A 76 -16.59 -5.83 -0.07
N LEU A 77 -17.18 -6.19 -1.22
CA LEU A 77 -17.36 -5.31 -2.37
C LEU A 77 -18.81 -5.39 -2.89
N PRO A 78 -19.28 -4.38 -3.62
CA PRO A 78 -20.59 -4.45 -4.25
C PRO A 78 -20.59 -5.44 -5.42
N ARG A 79 -21.69 -6.17 -5.56
CA ARG A 79 -21.95 -7.04 -6.72
C ARG A 79 -22.31 -6.20 -7.93
N LEU A 80 -21.32 -5.91 -8.78
CA LEU A 80 -21.50 -4.99 -9.91
C LEU A 80 -22.62 -5.41 -10.86
N ARG A 81 -22.82 -6.71 -11.07
CA ARG A 81 -23.90 -7.24 -11.91
C ARG A 81 -25.31 -6.84 -11.44
N ASP A 82 -25.49 -6.61 -10.14
CA ASP A 82 -26.77 -6.25 -9.52
C ASP A 82 -27.02 -4.73 -9.59
N LEU A 83 -26.02 -3.93 -9.97
CA LEU A 83 -26.10 -2.48 -10.06
C LEU A 83 -26.39 -1.98 -11.49
N PRO A 84 -27.07 -0.83 -11.65
CA PRO A 84 -27.13 -0.10 -12.93
C PRO A 84 -25.75 0.34 -13.43
N SER A 85 -25.59 0.53 -14.74
CA SER A 85 -24.29 0.86 -15.37
C SER A 85 -23.59 2.08 -14.77
N GLU A 86 -24.32 3.16 -14.50
CA GLU A 86 -23.78 4.39 -13.88
C GLU A 86 -23.26 4.13 -12.45
N GLU A 87 -23.99 3.32 -11.67
CA GLU A 87 -23.61 2.98 -10.30
C GLU A 87 -22.42 2.01 -10.24
N ARG A 88 -22.24 1.18 -11.28
CA ARG A 88 -21.07 0.27 -11.38
C ARG A 88 -19.77 1.05 -11.42
N GLU A 89 -19.72 2.13 -12.20
CA GLU A 89 -18.51 2.94 -12.31
C GLU A 89 -18.23 3.71 -11.01
N ALA A 90 -19.27 4.27 -10.40
CA ALA A 90 -19.15 4.90 -9.08
C ALA A 90 -18.66 3.91 -8.00
N ALA A 91 -19.16 2.68 -8.01
CA ALA A 91 -18.72 1.61 -7.11
C ALA A 91 -17.25 1.23 -7.33
N ARG A 92 -16.82 1.11 -8.60
CA ARG A 92 -15.41 0.88 -8.95
C ARG A 92 -14.51 2.01 -8.47
N HIS A 93 -14.92 3.27 -8.70
CA HIS A 93 -14.19 4.44 -8.22
C HIS A 93 -14.08 4.48 -6.70
N ALA A 94 -15.18 4.20 -5.98
CA ALA A 94 -15.18 4.18 -4.52
C ALA A 94 -14.19 3.14 -3.95
N ALA A 95 -14.17 1.93 -4.53
CA ALA A 95 -13.23 0.88 -4.12
C ALA A 95 -11.77 1.22 -4.46
N ASN A 96 -11.55 1.98 -5.54
CA ASN A 96 -10.21 2.36 -6.02
C ASN A 96 -9.78 3.77 -5.60
N ARG A 97 -10.44 4.44 -4.65
CA ARG A 97 -10.10 5.81 -4.23
C ARG A 97 -8.63 6.03 -3.82
N ASN A 98 -7.96 4.96 -3.38
CA ASN A 98 -6.56 4.98 -2.95
C ASN A 98 -5.62 4.24 -3.91
N SER A 99 -6.07 3.92 -5.13
CA SER A 99 -5.32 3.10 -6.09
C SER A 99 -4.02 3.75 -6.56
N ASP A 100 -3.86 5.07 -6.40
CA ASP A 100 -2.64 5.80 -6.76
C ASP A 100 -1.70 6.07 -5.58
N ASN A 101 -2.11 5.67 -4.37
CA ASN A 101 -1.24 5.76 -3.18
C ASN A 101 -0.25 4.59 -3.17
N ILE A 102 0.94 4.83 -3.74
CA ILE A 102 2.02 3.85 -3.88
C ILE A 102 2.40 3.22 -2.54
N GLU A 103 2.50 4.01 -1.47
CA GLU A 103 2.91 3.51 -0.15
C GLU A 103 1.83 2.61 0.46
N MET A 104 0.55 2.94 0.26
CA MET A 104 -0.55 2.05 0.65
C MET A 104 -0.52 0.73 -0.14
N LEU A 105 -0.28 0.78 -1.45
CA LEU A 105 -0.17 -0.44 -2.27
C LEU A 105 1.01 -1.32 -1.83
N LYS A 106 2.16 -0.72 -1.53
CA LYS A 106 3.33 -1.43 -0.97
C LYS A 106 3.02 -2.08 0.37
N ALA A 107 2.27 -1.38 1.23
CA ALA A 107 1.86 -1.92 2.51
C ALA A 107 0.90 -3.12 2.35
N VAL A 108 -0.03 -3.08 1.39
CA VAL A 108 -0.89 -4.21 1.03
C VAL A 108 -0.08 -5.37 0.43
N LEU A 109 0.89 -5.09 -0.45
CA LEU A 109 1.82 -6.10 -0.95
C LEU A 109 2.63 -6.74 0.19
N CYS A 110 3.06 -5.95 1.17
CA CYS A 110 3.72 -6.43 2.36
C CYS A 110 2.83 -7.41 3.14
N ALA A 111 1.54 -7.09 3.30
CA ALA A 111 0.58 -7.98 3.97
C ALA A 111 0.37 -9.31 3.23
N GLY A 112 0.33 -9.28 1.90
CA GLY A 112 0.12 -10.48 1.08
C GLY A 112 1.36 -11.35 0.88
N LEU A 113 2.56 -10.76 0.91
CA LEU A 113 3.81 -11.48 0.63
C LEU A 113 4.59 -11.87 1.89
N PHE A 114 4.29 -11.29 3.06
CA PHE A 114 4.88 -11.75 4.31
C PHE A 114 4.56 -13.26 4.53
N PRO A 115 5.52 -14.11 4.95
CA PRO A 115 6.84 -13.80 5.53
C PRO A 115 8.02 -13.74 4.54
N ASN A 116 7.78 -13.63 3.23
CA ASN A 116 8.84 -13.54 2.22
C ASN A 116 9.51 -12.16 2.22
N VAL A 117 10.43 -11.95 3.17
CA VAL A 117 11.09 -10.67 3.42
C VAL A 117 12.60 -10.82 3.28
N LEU A 118 13.27 -9.78 2.74
CA LEU A 118 14.72 -9.62 2.72
C LEU A 118 15.14 -8.34 3.44
N LYS A 119 16.21 -8.45 4.22
CA LYS A 119 16.90 -7.29 4.78
C LYS A 119 17.82 -6.68 3.73
N VAL A 120 17.71 -5.37 3.54
CA VAL A 120 18.62 -4.60 2.71
C VAL A 120 19.74 -4.04 3.58
N THR A 121 20.97 -4.09 3.07
CA THR A 121 22.10 -3.32 3.60
C THR A 121 22.78 -2.59 2.45
N ASN A 122 22.74 -1.26 2.49
CA ASN A 122 23.41 -0.41 1.53
C ASN A 122 24.89 -0.31 1.93
N ALA A 123 25.77 -1.09 1.29
CA ALA A 123 27.20 -1.01 1.57
C ALA A 123 27.84 0.13 0.78
N THR A 124 28.83 0.81 1.36
CA THR A 124 29.61 1.84 0.68
C THR A 124 30.69 1.22 -0.22
N GLY A 125 30.98 1.86 -1.36
CA GLY A 125 32.04 1.42 -2.28
C GLY A 125 31.65 0.24 -3.18
N LYS A 126 32.62 -0.63 -3.52
CA LYS A 126 32.46 -1.71 -4.52
C LYS A 126 31.49 -2.84 -4.11
N ALA A 127 31.09 -2.88 -2.84
CA ALA A 127 30.24 -3.95 -2.29
C ALA A 127 28.75 -3.81 -2.67
N GLY A 128 28.30 -2.59 -3.02
CA GLY A 128 26.95 -2.31 -3.50
C GLY A 128 25.82 -2.72 -2.54
N LEU A 129 24.65 -3.04 -3.11
CA LEU A 129 23.47 -3.52 -2.40
C LEU A 129 23.66 -4.97 -1.92
N GLN A 130 23.48 -5.23 -0.62
CA GLN A 130 23.51 -6.58 -0.05
C GLN A 130 22.13 -6.98 0.48
N LEU A 131 21.69 -8.19 0.12
CA LEU A 131 20.39 -8.73 0.55
C LEU A 131 20.58 -10.01 1.34
N HIS A 132 19.87 -10.08 2.47
CA HIS A 132 19.95 -11.24 3.35
C HIS A 132 18.56 -11.66 3.84
N GLN A 133 18.35 -12.97 3.93
CA GLN A 133 17.23 -13.58 4.61
C GLN A 133 17.78 -14.49 5.70
N HIS A 134 17.46 -14.27 6.98
CA HIS A 134 18.01 -15.10 8.07
C HIS A 134 19.54 -15.29 8.01
N LYS A 135 20.29 -14.22 7.68
CA LYS A 135 21.75 -14.24 7.46
C LYS A 135 22.23 -14.99 6.20
N GLN A 136 21.35 -15.64 5.44
CA GLN A 136 21.65 -16.23 4.15
C GLN A 136 21.68 -15.13 3.08
N LYS A 137 22.76 -15.06 2.30
CA LYS A 137 22.88 -14.12 1.18
C LYS A 137 21.93 -14.51 0.05
N VAL A 138 21.23 -13.53 -0.49
CA VAL A 138 20.29 -13.66 -1.61
C VAL A 138 20.65 -12.62 -2.67
N GLU A 139 20.43 -12.93 -3.95
CA GLU A 139 20.60 -11.99 -5.06
C GLU A 139 19.25 -11.74 -5.76
N ILE A 140 19.08 -10.56 -6.36
CA ILE A 140 17.90 -10.28 -7.19
C ILE A 140 18.07 -11.01 -8.52
N HIS A 141 17.04 -11.74 -8.96
CA HIS A 141 17.08 -12.47 -10.23
C HIS A 141 17.27 -11.51 -11.42
N PRO A 142 18.00 -11.89 -12.48
CA PRO A 142 18.22 -11.03 -13.65
C PRO A 142 16.99 -10.57 -14.44
N SER A 143 15.81 -11.12 -14.15
CA SER A 143 14.53 -10.72 -14.78
C SER A 143 13.82 -9.58 -14.04
N SER A 144 14.16 -9.31 -12.78
CA SER A 144 13.56 -8.24 -11.98
C SER A 144 13.98 -6.87 -12.52
N PHE A 145 13.09 -5.87 -12.43
CA PHE A 145 13.39 -4.48 -12.77
C PHE A 145 14.32 -3.83 -11.75
N ASN A 146 14.42 -4.39 -10.55
CA ASN A 146 15.32 -3.94 -9.51
C ASN A 146 16.72 -4.60 -9.60
N ARG A 147 16.99 -5.38 -10.65
CA ARG A 147 18.30 -5.98 -10.87
C ARG A 147 19.36 -4.88 -11.08
N GLY A 148 20.44 -4.94 -10.29
CA GLY A 148 21.58 -4.03 -10.41
C GLY A 148 21.36 -2.66 -9.76
N VAL A 149 20.23 -2.47 -9.07
CA VAL A 149 20.01 -1.33 -8.19
C VAL A 149 21.11 -1.27 -7.14
N GLN A 150 21.73 -0.11 -7.00
CA GLN A 150 22.86 0.10 -6.09
C GLN A 150 22.41 0.42 -4.66
N ARG A 151 21.17 0.90 -4.50
CA ARG A 151 20.67 1.45 -3.25
C ARG A 151 19.16 1.30 -3.12
N ILE A 152 18.70 0.84 -1.96
CA ILE A 152 17.29 0.81 -1.58
C ILE A 152 17.17 1.41 -0.18
N ASP A 153 16.54 2.58 -0.07
CA ASP A 153 16.48 3.34 1.18
C ASP A 153 15.41 2.84 2.16
N ALA A 154 14.41 2.10 1.67
CA ALA A 154 13.33 1.54 2.50
C ALA A 154 13.83 0.53 3.56
N GLY A 155 15.00 -0.07 3.34
CA GLY A 155 15.66 -1.01 4.26
C GLY A 155 15.19 -2.46 4.15
N TRP A 156 14.07 -2.71 3.47
CA TRP A 156 13.50 -4.05 3.32
C TRP A 156 12.92 -4.27 1.92
N LEU A 157 12.85 -5.53 1.52
CA LEU A 157 12.15 -6.00 0.33
C LEU A 157 11.18 -7.12 0.70
N VAL A 158 10.04 -7.17 0.02
CA VAL A 158 9.22 -8.39 -0.06
C VAL A 158 9.36 -9.02 -1.43
N TYR A 159 9.20 -10.33 -1.52
CA TYR A 159 9.33 -11.07 -2.78
C TYR A 159 8.26 -12.16 -2.92
N HIS A 160 8.00 -12.59 -4.16
CA HIS A 160 7.04 -13.67 -4.42
C HIS A 160 7.71 -15.05 -4.48
N GLU A 161 8.74 -15.21 -5.32
CA GLU A 161 9.37 -16.51 -5.58
C GLU A 161 10.87 -16.50 -5.25
N LYS A 162 11.37 -17.61 -4.70
CA LYS A 162 12.78 -17.83 -4.37
C LYS A 162 13.26 -19.11 -5.04
N VAL A 163 14.33 -19.02 -5.83
CA VAL A 163 14.91 -20.14 -6.58
C VAL A 163 16.38 -20.33 -6.26
N ALA A 164 16.85 -21.58 -6.28
CA ALA A 164 18.24 -21.92 -5.99
C ALA A 164 18.86 -22.66 -7.19
N THR A 165 19.71 -21.98 -7.95
CA THR A 165 20.42 -22.51 -9.12
C THR A 165 21.91 -22.20 -9.00
N GLY A 166 22.57 -22.84 -8.03
CA GLY A 166 23.95 -22.58 -7.61
C GLY A 166 24.08 -21.37 -6.69
N LYS A 167 23.38 -20.28 -7.00
CA LYS A 167 23.11 -19.16 -6.10
C LYS A 167 21.62 -19.05 -5.80
N ILE A 168 21.29 -18.31 -4.76
CA ILE A 168 19.91 -18.07 -4.35
C ILE A 168 19.44 -16.77 -4.94
N TYR A 169 18.39 -16.85 -5.73
CA TYR A 169 17.76 -15.72 -6.39
C TYR A 169 16.32 -15.53 -5.91
N VAL A 170 15.87 -14.28 -5.89
CA VAL A 170 14.45 -13.95 -5.73
C VAL A 170 13.91 -13.27 -6.98
N HIS A 171 12.68 -13.62 -7.32
CA HIS A 171 11.89 -12.98 -8.36
C HIS A 171 10.86 -12.05 -7.74
N ASP A 172 10.51 -11.01 -8.51
CA ASP A 172 9.44 -10.07 -8.23
C ASP A 172 9.57 -9.44 -6.84
N VAL A 173 10.39 -8.39 -6.75
CA VAL A 173 10.70 -7.72 -5.50
C VAL A 173 10.04 -6.35 -5.41
N THR A 174 9.60 -5.99 -4.21
CA THR A 174 9.07 -4.65 -3.89
C THR A 174 9.72 -4.12 -2.63
N ALA A 175 10.25 -2.89 -2.71
CA ALA A 175 10.75 -2.18 -1.55
C ALA A 175 9.61 -1.79 -0.60
N VAL A 176 9.75 -2.15 0.67
CA VAL A 176 8.78 -1.86 1.75
C VAL A 176 9.50 -1.28 2.96
N THR A 177 8.77 -0.50 3.75
CA THR A 177 9.33 0.15 4.94
C THR A 177 9.32 -0.78 6.14
N SER A 178 10.09 -0.42 7.18
CA SER A 178 10.02 -1.10 8.48
C SER A 178 8.62 -1.00 9.11
N LEU A 179 7.89 0.09 8.84
CA LEU A 179 6.56 0.31 9.40
C LEU A 179 5.51 -0.60 8.77
N ASP A 180 5.65 -0.92 7.48
CA ASP A 180 4.77 -1.90 6.80
C ASP A 180 4.92 -3.29 7.43
N LEU A 181 6.16 -3.70 7.68
CA LEU A 181 6.47 -4.96 8.37
C LEU A 181 5.99 -4.96 9.82
N PHE A 182 6.05 -3.82 10.53
CA PHE A 182 5.46 -3.71 11.85
C PHE A 182 3.94 -3.93 11.79
N LEU A 183 3.26 -3.27 10.85
CA LEU A 183 1.79 -3.26 10.78
C LEU A 183 1.22 -4.59 10.30
N PHE A 184 1.87 -5.25 9.34
CA PHE A 184 1.34 -6.43 8.65
C PHE A 184 2.15 -7.72 8.84
N GLY A 185 3.35 -7.66 9.43
CA GLY A 185 4.14 -8.86 9.73
C GLY A 185 3.62 -9.66 10.92
N ALA A 186 4.47 -10.51 11.50
CA ALA A 186 4.16 -11.24 12.74
C ALA A 186 3.97 -10.31 13.96
N GLU A 187 3.51 -10.86 15.09
CA GLU A 187 3.31 -10.09 16.32
C GLU A 187 4.62 -9.41 16.77
N PRO A 188 4.65 -8.06 16.89
CA PRO A 188 5.87 -7.34 17.20
C PRO A 188 6.23 -7.42 18.68
N GLN A 189 7.48 -7.78 18.97
CA GLN A 189 8.07 -7.70 20.30
C GLN A 189 8.72 -6.33 20.48
N VAL A 190 8.09 -5.48 21.31
CA VAL A 190 8.56 -4.10 21.56
C VAL A 190 9.54 -4.08 22.73
N LEU A 191 10.80 -3.76 22.44
CA LEU A 191 11.88 -3.62 23.43
C LEU A 191 12.06 -2.13 23.75
N HIS A 192 11.20 -1.58 24.60
CA HIS A 192 11.16 -0.14 24.92
C HIS A 192 12.51 0.43 25.37
N ALA A 193 13.20 -0.25 26.29
CA ALA A 193 14.49 0.19 26.81
C ALA A 193 15.60 0.23 25.73
N GLN A 194 15.47 -0.55 24.66
CA GLN A 194 16.47 -0.65 23.60
C GLN A 194 16.10 0.19 22.37
N HIS A 195 14.96 0.90 22.38
CA HIS A 195 14.42 1.65 21.23
C HIS A 195 14.31 0.77 19.96
N ARG A 196 13.84 -0.47 20.15
CA ARG A 196 13.83 -1.50 19.11
C ARG A 196 12.53 -2.30 19.11
N VAL A 197 12.20 -2.83 17.94
CA VAL A 197 11.12 -3.78 17.74
C VAL A 197 11.65 -4.96 16.94
N ILE A 198 11.22 -6.15 17.32
CA ILE A 198 11.55 -7.40 16.64
C ILE A 198 10.26 -8.02 16.12
N VAL A 199 10.19 -8.23 14.81
CA VAL A 199 9.11 -8.96 14.14
C VAL A 199 9.69 -10.31 13.67
N ASP A 200 8.92 -11.38 13.84
CA ASP A 200 9.31 -12.73 13.36
C ASP A 200 10.68 -13.21 13.87
N ASN A 201 11.11 -12.78 15.07
CA ASN A 201 12.38 -13.13 15.71
C ASN A 201 13.68 -12.71 15.00
N TRP A 202 13.64 -12.12 13.79
CA TRP A 202 14.85 -11.69 13.06
C TRP A 202 14.72 -10.32 12.39
N ILE A 203 13.51 -9.83 12.16
CA ILE A 203 13.26 -8.51 11.56
C ILE A 203 13.39 -7.48 12.67
N GLU A 204 14.60 -6.95 12.80
CA GLU A 204 14.95 -5.93 13.76
C GLU A 204 14.83 -4.53 13.16
N MET A 205 14.07 -3.66 13.81
CA MET A 205 13.96 -2.25 13.45
C MET A 205 14.18 -1.33 14.66
N ARG A 206 14.82 -0.19 14.40
CA ARG A 206 14.99 0.88 15.39
C ARG A 206 13.77 1.80 15.31
N ILE A 207 13.12 2.02 16.44
CA ILE A 207 11.89 2.82 16.51
C ILE A 207 11.77 3.47 17.89
N SER A 208 11.23 4.70 17.92
CA SER A 208 11.00 5.37 19.20
C SER A 208 9.92 4.62 20.01
N PRO A 209 10.04 4.54 21.35
CA PRO A 209 9.02 3.90 22.19
C PRO A 209 7.62 4.48 21.97
N ARG A 210 7.51 5.81 21.77
CA ARG A 210 6.24 6.48 21.48
C ARG A 210 5.62 5.98 20.17
N THR A 211 6.41 5.93 19.10
CA THR A 211 5.95 5.42 17.80
C THR A 211 5.57 3.95 17.88
N ALA A 212 6.35 3.13 18.61
CA ALA A 212 6.05 1.70 18.77
C ALA A 212 4.73 1.45 19.51
N VAL A 213 4.44 2.20 20.57
CA VAL A 213 3.14 2.12 21.28
C VAL A 213 2.00 2.52 20.36
N LEU A 214 2.15 3.62 19.61
CA LEU A 214 1.14 4.08 18.65
C LEU A 214 0.87 3.03 17.58
N PHE A 215 1.91 2.50 16.95
CA PHE A 215 1.77 1.48 15.90
C PHE A 215 1.20 0.17 16.44
N LYS A 216 1.52 -0.20 17.68
CA LYS A 216 0.89 -1.36 18.34
C LYS A 216 -0.61 -1.15 18.56
N ALA A 217 -1.01 0.04 19.01
CA ALA A 217 -2.41 0.39 19.17
C ALA A 217 -3.14 0.44 17.82
N LEU A 218 -2.54 1.05 16.80
CA LEU A 218 -3.07 1.10 15.44
C LEU A 218 -3.25 -0.29 14.86
N ARG A 219 -2.22 -1.14 14.95
CA ARG A 219 -2.26 -2.53 14.50
C ARG A 219 -3.45 -3.26 15.13
N ARG A 220 -3.60 -3.19 16.45
CA ARG A 220 -4.73 -3.82 17.15
C ARG A 220 -6.07 -3.34 16.61
N GLN A 221 -6.27 -2.04 16.47
CA GLN A 221 -7.53 -1.50 15.96
C GLN A 221 -7.80 -1.90 14.51
N LEU A 222 -6.76 -1.91 13.66
CA LEU A 222 -6.86 -2.36 12.29
C LEU A 222 -7.36 -3.82 12.20
N PHE A 223 -6.77 -4.72 12.98
CA PHE A 223 -7.18 -6.12 13.00
C PHE A 223 -8.58 -6.33 13.59
N VAL A 224 -8.97 -5.53 14.60
CA VAL A 224 -10.36 -5.54 15.12
C VAL A 224 -11.33 -5.12 14.03
N LEU A 225 -11.08 -4.00 13.35
CA LEU A 225 -11.96 -3.52 12.27
C LEU A 225 -12.03 -4.50 11.09
N MET A 226 -10.91 -5.15 10.75
CA MET A 226 -10.90 -6.20 9.73
C MET A 226 -11.74 -7.40 10.14
N ALA A 227 -11.61 -7.88 11.39
CA ALA A 227 -12.39 -8.99 11.91
C ALA A 227 -13.89 -8.65 11.96
N GLU A 228 -14.25 -7.47 12.47
CA GLU A 228 -15.62 -6.98 12.49
C GLU A 228 -16.21 -6.89 11.09
N ARG A 229 -15.45 -6.38 10.12
CA ARG A 229 -15.89 -6.33 8.72
C ARG A 229 -16.13 -7.71 8.13
N ILE A 230 -15.26 -8.68 8.42
CA ILE A 230 -15.45 -10.06 7.95
C ILE A 230 -16.67 -10.70 8.63
N GLU A 231 -16.88 -10.47 9.93
CA GLU A 231 -18.01 -11.04 10.67
C GLU A 231 -19.35 -10.43 10.30
N VAL A 232 -19.44 -9.11 10.17
CA VAL A 232 -20.68 -8.40 9.80
C VAL A 232 -21.16 -8.91 8.44
N GLU A 233 -20.24 -9.04 7.47
CA GLU A 233 -20.59 -9.53 6.14
C GLU A 233 -20.88 -11.05 6.11
N ALA A 234 -20.28 -11.82 7.02
CA ALA A 234 -20.67 -13.23 7.20
C ALA A 234 -22.11 -13.38 7.71
N ARG A 235 -22.58 -12.46 8.56
CA ARG A 235 -23.95 -12.46 9.09
C ARG A 235 -24.98 -11.99 8.06
N THR A 236 -24.68 -10.95 7.28
CA THR A 236 -25.56 -10.48 6.19
C THR A 236 -25.75 -11.56 5.12
N ARG A 237 -24.76 -12.43 4.90
CA ARG A 237 -24.86 -13.61 4.01
C ARG A 237 -25.89 -14.65 4.49
N GLY A 238 -26.10 -14.79 5.80
CA GLY A 238 -27.07 -15.74 6.36
C GLY A 238 -28.52 -15.24 6.30
N ASP A 239 -28.73 -13.95 6.07
CA ASP A 239 -30.04 -13.30 6.08
C ASP A 239 -30.41 -12.85 4.65
N GLU A 240 -30.64 -13.81 3.75
CA GLU A 240 -31.08 -13.61 2.35
C GLU A 240 -32.49 -12.97 2.21
N ARG A 241 -32.96 -12.17 3.18
CA ARG A 241 -34.29 -11.54 3.16
C ARG A 241 -34.34 -10.03 3.41
N SER A 242 -33.23 -9.29 3.42
CA SER A 242 -33.34 -7.83 3.45
C SER A 242 -32.35 -7.10 2.54
N PRO A 243 -32.83 -6.35 1.52
CA PRO A 243 -31.98 -5.44 0.77
C PRO A 243 -31.84 -4.15 1.59
N ARG A 244 -30.78 -4.03 2.38
CA ARG A 244 -30.38 -2.74 2.95
C ARG A 244 -29.00 -2.37 2.46
N SER A 245 -29.01 -1.48 1.46
CA SER A 245 -27.87 -0.77 0.91
C SER A 245 -27.06 -0.08 2.03
N LEU A 246 -25.83 -0.57 2.23
CA LEU A 246 -24.87 -0.14 3.24
C LEU A 246 -24.42 1.33 3.07
N THR A 247 -24.76 1.97 1.95
CA THR A 247 -24.48 3.39 1.71
C THR A 247 -25.23 4.31 2.68
N SER A 248 -26.29 3.82 3.36
CA SER A 248 -27.07 4.61 4.32
C SER A 248 -26.52 4.63 5.75
N MET A 249 -25.66 3.69 6.15
CA MET A 249 -25.16 3.63 7.53
C MET A 249 -23.88 4.44 7.77
N ILE A 250 -23.10 4.73 6.73
CA ILE A 250 -21.90 5.59 6.85
C ILE A 250 -22.31 7.08 6.98
N THR A 251 -23.48 7.45 6.50
CA THR A 251 -24.00 8.83 6.53
C THR A 251 -24.72 9.18 7.85
N GLY A 252 -24.95 8.21 8.73
CA GLY A 252 -25.72 8.39 9.99
C GLY A 252 -24.91 8.81 11.22
N MET A 253 -23.58 8.76 11.19
CA MET A 253 -22.73 9.19 12.31
C MET A 253 -22.18 10.61 12.10
N SER A 254 -23.08 11.56 11.85
CA SER A 254 -22.78 12.98 11.93
C SER A 254 -23.16 13.52 13.30
N SER A 255 -22.34 13.27 14.31
CA SER A 255 -22.22 14.18 15.46
C SER A 255 -20.84 14.07 16.10
N ALA A 256 -20.20 15.25 16.21
CA ALA A 256 -18.85 15.55 16.72
C ALA A 256 -17.67 15.26 15.77
N GLN A 257 -17.18 16.31 15.09
CA GLN A 257 -15.87 16.34 14.45
C GLN A 257 -14.77 16.61 15.50
N PRO A 258 -13.63 15.90 15.47
CA PRO A 258 -12.46 16.25 16.27
C PRO A 258 -12.04 17.70 16.03
N GLY A 259 -12.02 18.51 17.09
CA GLY A 259 -11.70 19.95 17.04
C GLY A 259 -12.90 20.90 16.89
N GLY A 260 -14.13 20.37 16.81
CA GLY A 260 -15.37 21.16 16.84
C GLY A 260 -15.81 21.57 18.25
N VAL A 261 -16.87 22.39 18.33
CA VAL A 261 -17.46 22.84 19.60
C VAL A 261 -17.97 21.62 20.39
N GLY A 262 -17.48 21.43 21.63
CA GLY A 262 -17.82 20.29 22.47
C GLY A 262 -16.89 19.07 22.34
N TRP A 263 -15.77 19.20 21.61
CA TRP A 263 -14.72 18.19 21.53
C TRP A 263 -13.48 18.58 22.35
N PRO A 264 -12.83 17.65 23.08
CA PRO A 264 -13.27 16.28 23.35
C PRO A 264 -14.47 16.23 24.32
N PRO A 265 -15.32 15.19 24.26
CA PRO A 265 -16.36 14.95 25.26
C PRO A 265 -15.73 14.76 26.65
N PRO A 266 -16.50 14.84 27.76
CA PRO A 266 -15.98 14.61 29.10
C PRO A 266 -15.26 13.25 29.19
N MET A 267 -14.00 13.26 29.62
CA MET A 267 -13.13 12.07 29.72
C MET A 267 -12.89 11.73 31.19
N GLU A 268 -13.96 11.51 31.94
CA GLU A 268 -13.91 11.16 33.36
C GLU A 268 -13.55 9.68 33.57
N THR A 269 -13.75 8.86 32.53
CA THR A 269 -13.41 7.43 32.54
C THR A 269 -12.45 7.04 31.42
N ARG A 270 -11.72 5.95 31.65
CA ARG A 270 -10.78 5.36 30.68
C ARG A 270 -11.46 4.96 29.36
N GLU A 271 -12.71 4.54 29.42
CA GLU A 271 -13.50 4.15 28.25
C GLU A 271 -13.88 5.36 27.40
N GLN A 272 -14.23 6.49 28.01
CA GLN A 272 -14.51 7.75 27.32
C GLN A 272 -13.27 8.28 26.60
N ALA A 273 -12.11 8.21 27.25
CA ALA A 273 -10.83 8.59 26.63
C ALA A 273 -10.47 7.70 25.43
N GLN A 274 -10.73 6.38 25.54
CA GLN A 274 -10.50 5.44 24.44
C GLN A 274 -11.46 5.66 23.27
N ALA A 275 -12.74 5.92 23.54
CA ALA A 275 -13.74 6.23 22.52
C ALA A 275 -13.41 7.55 21.80
N ALA A 276 -13.02 8.60 22.53
CA ALA A 276 -12.61 9.87 21.94
C ALA A 276 -11.38 9.70 21.04
N LEU A 277 -10.40 8.90 21.47
CA LEU A 277 -9.21 8.58 20.68
C LEU A 277 -9.54 7.79 19.41
N LEU A 278 -10.48 6.84 19.51
CA LEU A 278 -10.93 6.01 18.39
C LEU A 278 -11.65 6.85 17.32
N THR A 279 -12.53 7.76 17.75
CA THR A 279 -13.23 8.71 16.87
C THR A 279 -12.27 9.70 16.22
N ALA A 280 -11.27 10.20 16.97
CA ALA A 280 -10.24 11.07 16.41
C ALA A 280 -9.40 10.36 15.34
N LEU A 281 -9.00 9.11 15.60
CA LEU A 281 -8.22 8.31 14.67
C LEU A 281 -9.02 7.93 13.42
N THR A 282 -10.29 7.54 13.57
CA THR A 282 -11.16 7.22 12.40
C THR A 282 -11.44 8.46 11.55
N TRP A 283 -11.60 9.63 12.16
CA TRP A 283 -11.73 10.90 11.42
C TRP A 283 -10.43 11.29 10.70
N LEU A 284 -9.27 11.17 11.37
CA LEU A 284 -7.95 11.42 10.77
C LEU A 284 -7.68 10.51 9.58
N ILE A 285 -8.05 9.23 9.68
CA ILE A 285 -7.94 8.25 8.59
C ILE A 285 -8.92 8.60 7.45
N GLY A 286 -10.10 9.13 7.76
CA GLY A 286 -11.10 9.55 6.78
C GLY A 286 -10.77 10.83 6.00
N LYS A 287 -9.87 11.68 6.51
CA LYS A 287 -9.50 12.97 5.87
C LYS A 287 -8.37 12.87 4.85
N GLY A 288 -7.66 11.75 4.75
CA GLY A 288 -6.44 11.67 3.95
C GLY A 288 -5.36 12.54 4.60
N VAL A 289 -4.34 11.91 5.17
CA VAL A 289 -3.24 12.63 5.81
C VAL A 289 -2.40 13.30 4.71
N ASP A 290 -2.72 14.56 4.39
CA ASP A 290 -1.81 15.48 3.72
C ASP A 290 -0.73 15.88 4.73
N LEU A 291 0.38 15.14 4.71
CA LEU A 291 1.63 15.52 5.40
C LEU A 291 2.54 16.26 4.41
N GLN A 292 2.13 17.44 3.96
CA GLN A 292 3.05 18.42 3.40
C GLN A 292 2.69 19.85 3.84
N ALA A 293 3.72 20.53 4.35
CA ALA A 293 3.89 21.97 4.52
C ALA A 293 3.17 22.68 5.70
N ASP A 294 3.69 22.47 6.91
CA ASP A 294 3.95 23.62 7.80
C ASP A 294 5.31 24.22 7.37
N GLU A 295 5.29 25.13 6.40
CA GLU A 295 6.40 26.08 6.23
C GLU A 295 6.17 27.26 7.16
N LEU A 296 7.05 27.37 8.15
CA LEU A 296 7.24 28.54 9.01
C LEU A 296 7.29 29.82 8.17
N PRO A 297 6.52 30.88 8.48
CA PRO A 297 6.81 32.19 7.93
C PRO A 297 8.09 32.72 8.59
N ALA A 298 9.15 32.79 7.79
CA ALA A 298 10.37 33.52 8.09
C ALA A 298 10.06 34.98 8.45
N GLU A 299 10.56 35.42 9.60
CA GLU A 299 10.67 36.83 9.92
C GLU A 299 11.54 37.54 8.86
N SER A 300 10.91 38.33 7.99
CA SER A 300 11.61 39.36 7.22
C SER A 300 10.92 40.70 7.42
N LYS A 301 11.21 41.37 8.54
CA LYS A 301 10.99 42.82 8.66
C LYS A 301 11.97 43.54 7.73
N LYS A 302 11.52 43.79 6.50
CA LYS A 302 12.12 44.79 5.61
C LYS A 302 12.05 46.15 6.30
N ARG A 303 13.21 46.71 6.65
CA ARG A 303 13.38 48.15 6.83
C ARG A 303 13.26 48.82 5.46
N PRO A 304 12.44 49.86 5.28
CA PRO A 304 12.62 50.80 4.19
C PRO A 304 13.44 52.01 4.68
N ALA A 305 14.57 52.25 4.04
CA ALA A 305 15.15 53.59 3.83
C ALA A 305 15.44 53.65 2.31
N PRO A 306 15.12 54.75 1.60
CA PRO A 306 15.81 56.05 1.77
C PRO A 306 14.79 57.23 1.76
N MET A 307 15.12 58.50 2.02
CA MET A 307 16.07 59.36 1.30
C MET A 307 16.15 60.76 1.95
N ARG A 308 17.40 61.25 2.10
CA ARG A 308 17.91 62.64 2.09
C ARG A 308 17.05 63.81 2.61
N ARG A 309 17.56 64.48 3.64
CA ARG A 309 18.26 65.79 3.53
C ARG A 309 19.34 65.89 4.60
#